data_AF-A0A7C1Y9X4-F1
#
_entry.id   AF-A0A7C1Y9X4-F1
#
_cell.length_a   1.000
_cell.length_b   1.000
_cell.length_c   1.000
_cell.angle_alpha   90.00
_cell.angle_beta   90.00
_cell.angle_gamma   90.00
#
_symmetry.space_group_name_H-M   'P 1'
#
loop_
_entity.id
_entity.type
_entity.pdbx_description
1 polymer ?
#
loop_
_entity_poly.entity_id
_entity_poly.type
_entity_poly.pdbx_seq_one_letter_code
_entity_poly.pdbx_strand_id
1 'polypeptide(L)'
;MILRAVYILLSSLCLSTAIAQTSDISGDPDRTSIAANKHSDYSAECQKCHDANKRPAQYESVKSWLNSRHAAEGVTCIDCHLKKDLQGPDYYAAITAEKQEDAHAAMVERPGSKKNKAYFIDICGSCHEDRLNEFKDSVHGLAKTQGETPGVSCIDCHDPHSAPLVSSKSSKLYRGSDVKTCGRCHKDARNSYMQTFHGKQFHLGNTLAPTCIYCHRGHELPMDNPASFIHADNVGGLCAGCHGEAVNAGLGADAILIQNLSQDSTRKVTHFRDPVSAGPFSIASLINSTYLSMIIGIVGFFTLLSTRDYIKKTKDNATIDSARKKSVKRFSLSWRLQHFFWALSFIILAATGLSLKFPESVLSEAAVWLSGGEEMRSVIHRIAAIVFMLLAVIHLLPYLLKLKPPGKIFLSKKDLIDAFLHTSYLFGRAEKMPLMYRYTWYQKVEYWATVIGGFIVISTGLVMWNFSPLASQIPVEIVFYAQLIHGWEAILAVLVIFVQHFYHVFLNPDVFPMDKSWLTGRTNLTVMKHDHPLELMEIESKERKSDEK
;
A
#
# COMPACT_ATOMS: atom_id res chain seq x y z
N MET A 1 29.60 -8.93 22.35
CA MET A 1 28.67 -8.32 21.37
C MET A 1 27.50 -9.25 20.98
N ILE A 2 27.75 -10.50 20.58
CA ILE A 2 26.69 -11.44 20.13
C ILE A 2 25.66 -11.78 21.23
N LEU A 3 26.08 -12.01 22.48
CA LEU A 3 25.17 -12.27 23.60
C LEU A 3 24.29 -11.06 24.00
N ARG A 4 24.78 -9.83 23.80
CA ARG A 4 23.97 -8.60 23.99
C ARG A 4 22.92 -8.46 22.90
N ALA A 5 23.25 -8.78 21.65
CA ALA A 5 22.31 -8.77 20.54
C ALA A 5 21.19 -9.82 20.72
N VAL A 6 21.52 -11.01 21.21
CA VAL A 6 20.54 -12.07 21.51
C VAL A 6 19.63 -11.70 22.69
N TYR A 7 20.17 -11.07 23.74
CA TYR A 7 19.38 -10.59 24.88
C TYR A 7 18.40 -9.47 24.49
N ILE A 8 18.83 -8.53 23.64
CA ILE A 8 17.99 -7.43 23.13
C ILE A 8 16.90 -7.95 22.18
N LEU A 9 17.20 -8.97 21.37
CA LEU A 9 16.22 -9.65 20.52
C LEU A 9 15.13 -10.36 21.34
N LEU A 10 15.50 -10.97 22.48
CA LEU A 10 14.56 -11.67 23.37
C LEU A 10 13.71 -10.71 24.24
N SER A 11 14.25 -9.57 24.67
CA SER A 11 13.50 -8.58 25.46
C SER A 11 12.46 -7.80 24.63
N SER A 12 12.64 -7.74 23.31
CA SER A 12 11.76 -7.01 22.39
C SER A 12 10.49 -7.80 22.00
N LEU A 13 10.37 -9.06 22.40
CA LEU A 13 9.23 -9.94 22.13
C LEU A 13 8.02 -9.72 23.07
N CYS A 14 8.14 -8.89 24.11
CA CYS A 14 7.15 -8.85 25.21
C CYS A 14 6.37 -7.54 25.38
N LEU A 15 6.57 -6.47 24.59
CA LEU A 15 5.83 -5.22 24.79
C LEU A 15 5.31 -4.65 23.47
N SER A 16 4.01 -4.77 23.25
CA SER A 16 3.20 -3.76 22.56
C SER A 16 1.72 -4.15 22.60
N THR A 17 1.04 -3.77 23.69
CA THR A 17 -0.38 -3.45 23.69
C THR A 17 -0.47 -1.93 23.82
N ALA A 18 -0.74 -1.22 22.73
CA ALA A 18 -1.05 0.20 22.78
C ALA A 18 -2.57 0.37 22.89
N ILE A 19 -3.00 1.04 23.95
CA ILE A 19 -4.39 1.42 24.21
C ILE A 19 -4.67 2.67 23.39
N ALA A 20 -5.63 2.59 22.47
CA ALA A 20 -6.15 3.76 21.77
C ALA A 20 -7.04 4.58 22.73
N GLN A 21 -6.61 5.78 23.09
CA GLN A 21 -7.48 6.77 23.75
C GLN A 21 -8.28 7.51 22.67
N THR A 22 -9.59 7.28 22.65
CA THR A 22 -10.55 8.10 21.91
C THR A 22 -10.97 9.26 22.80
N SER A 23 -10.53 10.48 22.50
CA SER A 23 -11.08 11.68 23.11
C SER A 23 -12.34 12.10 22.35
N ASP A 24 -13.51 11.71 22.86
CA ASP A 24 -14.79 12.31 22.48
C ASP A 24 -14.87 13.70 23.12
N ILE A 25 -14.84 14.74 22.29
CA ILE A 25 -15.17 16.10 22.70
C ILE A 25 -16.67 16.26 22.52
N SER A 26 -17.40 16.07 23.61
CA SER A 26 -18.81 16.42 23.77
C SER A 26 -18.99 17.92 23.61
N GLY A 27 -19.96 18.33 22.79
CA GLY A 27 -20.35 19.72 22.60
C GLY A 27 -20.91 20.35 23.88
N ASP A 28 -20.49 21.58 24.14
CA ASP A 28 -21.00 22.47 25.17
C ASP A 28 -22.37 23.03 24.76
N PRO A 29 -23.45 22.87 25.55
CA PRO A 29 -24.81 23.24 25.15
C PRO A 29 -25.22 24.68 25.48
N ASP A 30 -24.38 25.52 26.09
CA ASP A 30 -24.82 26.84 26.57
C ASP A 30 -24.17 28.02 25.81
N ARG A 31 -24.80 28.44 24.71
CA ARG A 31 -24.79 29.87 24.33
C ARG A 31 -26.16 30.33 23.84
N THR A 32 -26.73 31.20 24.67
CA THR A 32 -28.00 31.90 24.55
C THR A 32 -28.16 32.67 23.24
N SER A 33 -29.38 32.54 22.70
CA SER A 33 -29.99 33.23 21.58
C SER A 33 -29.71 34.73 21.50
N ILE A 34 -29.19 35.16 20.34
CA ILE A 34 -29.22 36.56 19.91
C ILE A 34 -30.14 36.65 18.68
N ALA A 35 -31.26 37.36 18.85
CA ALA A 35 -32.08 37.98 17.81
C ALA A 35 -32.59 37.10 16.65
N ALA A 36 -33.43 36.11 16.95
CA ALA A 36 -34.45 35.68 16.00
C ALA A 36 -35.50 36.81 15.86
N ASN A 37 -35.52 37.54 14.74
CA ASN A 37 -36.71 38.19 14.16
C ASN A 37 -36.34 39.15 13.00
N LYS A 38 -36.30 38.62 11.76
CA LYS A 38 -36.57 39.26 10.44
C LYS A 38 -35.94 38.52 9.26
N HIS A 39 -34.95 37.65 9.50
CA HIS A 39 -34.15 37.02 8.46
C HIS A 39 -34.68 35.63 8.00
N SER A 40 -35.55 35.00 8.78
CA SER A 40 -36.20 33.71 8.44
C SER A 40 -37.08 33.77 7.19
N ASP A 41 -37.62 34.94 6.87
CA ASP A 41 -38.72 35.07 5.91
C ASP A 41 -38.23 34.94 4.46
N TYR A 42 -37.03 35.42 4.14
CA TYR A 42 -36.47 35.32 2.79
C TYR A 42 -36.07 33.89 2.41
N SER A 43 -35.57 33.11 3.38
CA SER A 43 -35.25 31.70 3.16
C SER A 43 -36.52 30.88 2.88
N ALA A 44 -37.64 31.24 3.51
CA ALA A 44 -38.94 30.63 3.27
C ALA A 44 -39.49 30.97 1.87
N GLU A 45 -39.29 32.20 1.37
CA GLU A 45 -39.67 32.56 -0.01
C GLU A 45 -38.91 31.73 -1.06
N CYS A 46 -37.60 31.53 -0.88
CA CYS A 46 -36.82 30.69 -1.78
C CYS A 46 -37.27 29.21 -1.78
N GLN A 47 -37.68 28.68 -0.62
CA GLN A 47 -38.14 27.29 -0.48
C GLN A 47 -39.43 26.98 -1.26
N LYS A 48 -40.31 27.97 -1.45
CA LYS A 48 -41.56 27.81 -2.21
C LYS A 48 -41.31 27.39 -3.67
N CYS A 49 -40.15 27.75 -4.23
CA CYS A 49 -39.75 27.42 -5.59
C CYS A 49 -38.65 26.36 -5.66
N HIS A 50 -37.74 26.31 -4.67
CA HIS A 50 -36.68 25.30 -4.57
C HIS A 50 -37.11 24.08 -3.75
N ASP A 51 -38.24 23.49 -4.13
CA ASP A 51 -38.81 22.31 -3.49
C ASP A 51 -38.34 20.98 -4.14
N ALA A 52 -38.52 19.88 -3.41
CA ALA A 52 -38.08 18.54 -3.81
C ALA A 52 -38.67 18.06 -5.15
N ASN A 53 -39.89 18.49 -5.47
CA ASN A 53 -40.62 18.02 -6.65
C ASN A 53 -40.24 18.81 -7.91
N LYS A 54 -39.94 20.11 -7.77
CA LYS A 54 -39.63 21.00 -8.92
C LYS A 54 -38.14 21.10 -9.22
N ARG A 55 -37.29 21.05 -8.18
CA ARG A 55 -35.87 21.40 -8.24
C ARG A 55 -35.05 20.58 -7.23
N PRO A 56 -34.88 19.26 -7.44
CA PRO A 56 -34.29 18.36 -6.44
C PRO A 56 -32.86 18.74 -6.02
N ALA A 57 -32.02 19.21 -6.93
CA ALA A 57 -30.65 19.61 -6.61
C ALA A 57 -30.57 20.87 -5.73
N GLN A 58 -31.39 21.88 -6.04
CA GLN A 58 -31.49 23.11 -5.25
C GLN A 58 -32.16 22.84 -3.91
N TYR A 59 -33.16 21.94 -3.88
CA TYR A 59 -33.80 21.50 -2.65
C TYR A 59 -32.81 20.86 -1.68
N GLU A 60 -31.96 19.93 -2.13
CA GLU A 60 -30.94 19.33 -1.25
C GLU A 60 -29.92 20.37 -0.75
N SER A 61 -29.57 21.37 -1.57
CA SER A 61 -28.73 22.49 -1.15
C SER A 61 -29.39 23.34 -0.06
N VAL A 62 -30.66 23.68 -0.22
CA VAL A 62 -31.45 24.45 0.76
C VAL A 62 -31.63 23.64 2.05
N LYS A 63 -31.96 22.36 1.93
CA LYS A 63 -32.09 21.45 3.06
C LYS A 63 -30.78 21.29 3.83
N SER A 64 -29.65 21.20 3.13
CA SER A 64 -28.33 21.24 3.77
C SER A 64 -28.14 22.54 4.55
N TRP A 65 -28.43 23.69 3.93
CA TRP A 65 -28.28 25.00 4.57
C TRP A 65 -29.06 25.12 5.87
N LEU A 66 -30.33 24.70 5.88
CA LEU A 66 -31.19 24.76 7.07
C LEU A 66 -30.64 23.96 8.26
N ASN A 67 -29.81 22.95 8.00
CA ASN A 67 -29.16 22.14 9.05
C ASN A 67 -27.74 22.63 9.36
N SER A 68 -27.30 23.72 8.74
CA SER A 68 -25.96 24.27 8.93
C SER A 68 -25.87 25.18 10.15
N ARG A 69 -24.64 25.37 10.63
CA ARG A 69 -24.37 26.37 11.68
C ARG A 69 -24.73 27.80 11.22
N HIS A 70 -24.56 28.12 9.94
CA HIS A 70 -24.91 29.45 9.42
C HIS A 70 -26.41 29.75 9.57
N ALA A 71 -27.29 28.79 9.25
CA ALA A 71 -28.73 28.98 9.45
C ALA A 71 -29.09 29.11 10.93
N ALA A 72 -28.43 28.35 11.82
CA ALA A 72 -28.64 28.45 13.27
C ALA A 72 -28.25 29.83 13.83
N GLU A 73 -27.25 30.49 13.23
CA GLU A 73 -26.79 31.84 13.60
C GLU A 73 -27.54 32.96 12.84
N GLY A 74 -28.61 32.62 12.10
CA GLY A 74 -29.48 33.58 11.43
C GLY A 74 -29.01 34.08 10.06
N VAL A 75 -27.98 33.49 9.48
CA VAL A 75 -27.52 33.81 8.11
C VAL A 75 -28.50 33.25 7.09
N THR A 76 -28.85 34.07 6.10
CA THR A 76 -29.81 33.78 5.03
C THR A 76 -29.12 33.50 3.70
N CYS A 77 -29.90 32.97 2.74
CA CYS A 77 -29.42 32.77 1.38
C CYS A 77 -28.89 34.06 0.72
N ILE A 78 -29.58 35.19 0.98
CA ILE A 78 -29.28 36.46 0.32
C ILE A 78 -28.03 37.14 0.90
N ASP A 79 -27.64 36.82 2.13
CA ASP A 79 -26.41 37.34 2.73
C ASP A 79 -25.15 36.85 2.00
N CYS A 80 -25.27 35.73 1.27
CA CYS A 80 -24.17 35.14 0.49
C CYS A 80 -24.39 35.22 -1.02
N HIS A 81 -25.63 35.12 -1.51
CA HIS A 81 -25.92 35.01 -2.94
C HIS A 81 -26.25 36.34 -3.62
N LEU A 82 -26.44 37.43 -2.89
CA LEU A 82 -26.78 38.73 -3.47
C LEU A 82 -25.59 39.39 -4.19
N LYS A 83 -25.80 39.88 -5.42
CA LYS A 83 -24.80 40.75 -6.08
C LYS A 83 -24.50 42.03 -5.26
N LYS A 84 -23.21 42.33 -5.08
CA LYS A 84 -22.69 43.40 -4.21
C LYS A 84 -23.16 44.82 -4.59
N ASP A 85 -23.60 45.02 -5.83
CA ASP A 85 -24.09 46.29 -6.40
C ASP A 85 -25.56 46.60 -6.07
N LEU A 86 -26.30 45.64 -5.51
CA LEU A 86 -27.70 45.81 -5.11
C LEU A 86 -27.81 45.98 -3.58
N GLN A 87 -28.22 47.17 -3.13
CA GLN A 87 -28.47 47.47 -1.71
C GLN A 87 -29.71 48.37 -1.56
N GLY A 88 -30.47 48.23 -0.46
CA GLY A 88 -31.57 49.13 -0.09
C GLY A 88 -32.96 48.47 0.05
N PRO A 89 -34.03 49.26 0.30
CA PRO A 89 -35.37 48.75 0.62
C PRO A 89 -36.14 48.15 -0.58
N ASP A 90 -36.03 48.76 -1.77
CA ASP A 90 -36.74 48.31 -2.99
C ASP A 90 -36.27 46.94 -3.50
N TYR A 91 -35.10 46.54 -3.02
CA TYR A 91 -34.41 45.30 -3.35
C TYR A 91 -34.97 44.08 -2.59
N TYR A 92 -35.30 44.21 -1.31
CA TYR A 92 -35.93 43.12 -0.54
C TYR A 92 -37.34 42.79 -1.06
N ALA A 93 -38.03 43.79 -1.62
CA ALA A 93 -39.36 43.63 -2.22
C ALA A 93 -39.36 42.87 -3.57
N ALA A 94 -38.19 42.58 -4.14
CA ALA A 94 -38.02 41.81 -5.36
C ALA A 94 -37.80 40.30 -5.11
N ILE A 95 -37.44 39.89 -3.89
CA ILE A 95 -37.02 38.51 -3.56
C ILE A 95 -38.20 37.74 -2.99
N THR A 96 -39.15 37.43 -3.87
CA THR A 96 -40.37 36.69 -3.53
C THR A 96 -40.58 35.57 -4.53
N ALA A 97 -41.31 34.52 -4.14
CA ALA A 97 -41.66 33.43 -5.04
C ALA A 97 -42.45 33.90 -6.28
N GLU A 98 -43.18 35.01 -6.16
CA GLU A 98 -44.00 35.61 -7.22
C GLU A 98 -43.16 36.37 -8.27
N LYS A 99 -41.97 36.85 -7.90
CA LYS A 99 -41.05 37.60 -8.77
C LYS A 99 -39.77 36.82 -9.07
N GLN A 100 -39.93 35.62 -9.61
CA GLN A 100 -38.81 34.68 -9.82
C GLN A 100 -37.70 35.23 -10.73
N GLU A 101 -38.04 35.97 -11.79
CA GLU A 101 -37.06 36.53 -12.73
C GLU A 101 -36.20 37.60 -12.04
N ASP A 102 -36.84 38.54 -11.35
CA ASP A 102 -36.16 39.59 -10.60
C ASP A 102 -35.30 39.02 -9.47
N ALA A 103 -35.83 38.03 -8.75
CA ALA A 103 -35.11 37.34 -7.67
C ALA A 103 -33.82 36.68 -8.19
N HIS A 104 -33.86 35.96 -9.32
CA HIS A 104 -32.65 35.35 -9.88
C HIS A 104 -31.70 36.37 -10.52
N ALA A 105 -32.23 37.41 -11.16
CA ALA A 105 -31.42 38.49 -11.74
C ALA A 105 -30.58 39.21 -10.67
N ALA A 106 -31.05 39.23 -9.43
CA ALA A 106 -30.36 39.79 -8.28
C ALA A 106 -29.28 38.87 -7.66
N MET A 107 -29.26 37.57 -8.00
CA MET A 107 -28.31 36.60 -7.42
C MET A 107 -27.03 36.46 -8.23
N VAL A 108 -25.93 36.17 -7.55
CA VAL A 108 -24.65 35.77 -8.15
C VAL A 108 -24.82 34.41 -8.82
N GLU A 109 -24.80 34.42 -10.15
CA GLU A 109 -24.90 33.21 -10.95
C GLU A 109 -23.63 32.35 -10.85
N ARG A 110 -23.78 31.03 -10.71
CA ARG A 110 -22.67 30.05 -10.70
C ARG A 110 -21.56 30.36 -9.66
N PRO A 111 -21.84 30.16 -8.36
CA PRO A 111 -20.89 30.44 -7.28
C PRO A 111 -19.46 29.94 -7.49
N GLY A 112 -19.29 28.70 -7.96
CA GLY A 112 -17.98 28.10 -8.23
C GLY A 112 -17.28 28.55 -9.52
N SER A 113 -17.81 29.54 -10.24
CA SER A 113 -17.18 30.04 -11.47
C SER A 113 -15.93 30.87 -11.17
N LYS A 114 -14.95 30.88 -12.07
CA LYS A 114 -13.72 31.70 -11.92
C LYS A 114 -14.02 33.18 -11.67
N LYS A 115 -15.10 33.71 -12.26
CA LYS A 115 -15.50 35.12 -12.14
C LYS A 115 -15.96 35.50 -10.74
N ASN A 116 -16.45 34.53 -9.96
CA ASN A 116 -17.02 34.80 -8.63
C ASN A 116 -16.09 34.43 -7.48
N LYS A 117 -14.87 33.94 -7.75
CA LYS A 117 -13.94 33.55 -6.68
C LYS A 117 -13.61 34.70 -5.73
N ALA A 118 -13.32 35.88 -6.29
CA ALA A 118 -13.07 37.09 -5.50
C ALA A 118 -14.31 37.47 -4.66
N TYR A 119 -15.50 37.39 -5.25
CA TYR A 119 -16.74 37.63 -4.54
C TYR A 119 -16.91 36.69 -3.33
N PHE A 120 -16.67 35.38 -3.50
CA PHE A 120 -16.81 34.41 -2.40
C PHE A 120 -15.69 34.49 -1.34
N ILE A 121 -14.55 35.11 -1.66
CA ILE A 121 -13.52 35.46 -0.67
C ILE A 121 -14.00 36.64 0.17
N ASP A 122 -14.47 37.71 -0.49
CA ASP A 122 -14.95 38.91 0.19
C ASP A 122 -16.19 38.63 1.07
N ILE A 123 -17.17 37.87 0.56
CA ILE A 123 -18.44 37.64 1.27
C ILE A 123 -18.27 36.75 2.50
N CYS A 124 -17.37 35.76 2.44
CA CYS A 124 -17.05 34.98 3.63
C CYS A 124 -16.24 35.83 4.61
N GLY A 125 -15.37 36.70 4.10
CA GLY A 125 -14.50 37.56 4.89
C GLY A 125 -15.21 38.71 5.60
N SER A 126 -16.41 39.12 5.17
CA SER A 126 -17.20 40.15 5.86
C SER A 126 -17.65 39.72 7.27
N CYS A 127 -17.75 38.41 7.51
CA CYS A 127 -18.07 37.83 8.82
C CYS A 127 -16.89 37.06 9.43
N HIS A 128 -15.96 36.54 8.62
CA HIS A 128 -14.79 35.77 9.06
C HIS A 128 -13.47 36.52 8.80
N GLU A 129 -13.35 37.74 9.30
CA GLU A 129 -12.22 38.63 9.03
C GLU A 129 -10.85 38.00 9.38
N ASP A 130 -10.73 37.36 10.54
CA ASP A 130 -9.49 36.67 10.93
C ASP A 130 -9.09 35.58 9.92
N ARG A 131 -10.06 34.81 9.42
CA ARG A 131 -9.83 33.76 8.44
C ARG A 131 -9.54 34.31 7.05
N LEU A 132 -10.12 35.46 6.71
CA LEU A 132 -9.79 36.18 5.49
C LEU A 132 -8.33 36.62 5.49
N ASN A 133 -7.85 37.16 6.62
CA ASN A 133 -6.47 37.61 6.76
C ASN A 133 -5.50 36.41 6.64
N GLU A 134 -5.76 35.31 7.36
CA GLU A 134 -4.98 34.07 7.21
C GLU A 134 -4.98 33.55 5.75
N PHE A 135 -6.14 33.57 5.08
CA PHE A 135 -6.23 33.10 3.70
C PHE A 135 -5.45 34.00 2.75
N LYS A 136 -5.52 35.33 2.89
CA LYS A 136 -4.80 36.31 2.06
C LYS A 136 -3.28 36.15 2.19
N ASP A 137 -2.79 35.80 3.37
CA ASP A 137 -1.36 35.57 3.63
C ASP A 137 -0.89 34.18 3.16
N SER A 138 -1.82 33.24 2.93
CA SER A 138 -1.51 31.89 2.47
C SER A 138 -1.03 31.84 1.02
N VAL A 139 -0.35 30.76 0.65
CA VAL A 139 0.06 30.50 -0.75
C VAL A 139 -1.11 30.52 -1.74
N HIS A 140 -2.31 30.15 -1.30
CA HIS A 140 -3.51 30.15 -2.12
C HIS A 140 -4.13 31.54 -2.28
N GLY A 141 -4.09 32.39 -1.25
CA GLY A 141 -4.55 33.78 -1.33
C GLY A 141 -3.63 34.66 -2.17
N LEU A 142 -2.32 34.37 -2.14
CA LEU A 142 -1.31 35.03 -2.96
C LEU A 142 -1.32 34.55 -4.43
N ALA A 143 -1.90 33.36 -4.70
CA ALA A 143 -1.93 32.79 -6.04
C ALA A 143 -2.97 33.48 -6.94
N LYS A 144 -2.48 34.25 -7.93
CA LYS A 144 -3.29 34.84 -9.01
C LYS A 144 -3.26 33.96 -10.26
N THR A 145 -4.38 33.88 -10.99
CA THR A 145 -4.44 33.33 -12.36
C THR A 145 -4.28 34.46 -13.39
N GLN A 146 -4.14 34.13 -14.69
CA GLN A 146 -4.06 35.13 -15.77
C GLN A 146 -5.21 36.16 -15.64
N GLY A 147 -4.86 37.44 -15.47
CA GLY A 147 -5.84 38.53 -15.30
C GLY A 147 -6.26 38.81 -13.85
N GLU A 148 -5.35 38.65 -12.88
CA GLU A 148 -5.52 39.02 -11.45
C GLU A 148 -6.60 38.28 -10.65
N THR A 149 -7.33 37.34 -11.26
CA THR A 149 -8.37 36.60 -10.54
C THR A 149 -7.79 35.55 -9.58
N PRO A 150 -8.32 35.39 -8.36
CA PRO A 150 -7.84 34.40 -7.40
C PRO A 150 -7.87 32.96 -7.94
N GLY A 151 -6.81 32.19 -7.64
CA GLY A 151 -6.68 30.78 -8.03
C GLY A 151 -7.74 29.87 -7.42
N VAL A 152 -8.17 30.16 -6.20
CA VAL A 152 -9.18 29.44 -5.43
C VAL A 152 -9.98 30.41 -4.57
N SER A 153 -11.10 29.97 -4.01
CA SER A 153 -11.97 30.69 -3.09
C SER A 153 -12.32 29.82 -1.87
N CYS A 154 -12.93 30.40 -0.84
CA CYS A 154 -13.31 29.66 0.37
C CYS A 154 -14.18 28.43 0.07
N ILE A 155 -15.12 28.55 -0.87
CA ILE A 155 -16.06 27.49 -1.24
C ILE A 155 -15.45 26.37 -2.10
N ASP A 156 -14.23 26.56 -2.60
CA ASP A 156 -13.51 25.50 -3.30
C ASP A 156 -13.10 24.40 -2.31
N CYS A 157 -12.80 24.75 -1.06
CA CYS A 157 -12.38 23.83 0.01
C CYS A 157 -13.45 23.61 1.08
N HIS A 158 -14.16 24.66 1.48
CA HIS A 158 -15.23 24.60 2.47
C HIS A 158 -16.59 24.37 1.80
N ASP A 159 -17.52 23.79 2.56
CA ASP A 159 -18.92 23.76 2.18
C ASP A 159 -19.71 24.69 3.10
N PRO A 160 -20.10 25.89 2.65
CA PRO A 160 -20.85 26.82 3.47
C PRO A 160 -22.28 26.34 3.73
N HIS A 161 -22.82 25.40 2.92
CA HIS A 161 -24.18 24.89 3.06
C HIS A 161 -24.29 23.74 4.05
N SER A 162 -23.22 23.05 4.36
CA SER A 162 -23.20 22.12 5.50
C SER A 162 -22.47 22.71 6.71
N ALA A 163 -21.68 23.79 6.50
CA ALA A 163 -20.81 24.43 7.47
C ALA A 163 -20.09 23.45 8.43
N PRO A 164 -19.54 22.32 7.92
CA PRO A 164 -18.99 21.31 8.79
C PRO A 164 -17.66 21.81 9.37
N LEU A 165 -17.39 21.50 10.64
CA LEU A 165 -16.06 21.66 11.18
C LEU A 165 -15.08 20.82 10.34
N VAL A 166 -13.84 21.31 10.16
CA VAL A 166 -12.79 20.58 9.44
C VAL A 166 -12.54 19.18 10.04
N SER A 167 -12.75 19.04 11.35
CA SER A 167 -12.68 17.77 12.08
C SER A 167 -13.86 16.81 11.81
N SER A 168 -14.97 17.28 11.23
CA SER A 168 -16.13 16.45 10.92
C SER A 168 -15.86 15.55 9.72
N LYS A 169 -16.27 14.27 9.78
CA LYS A 169 -16.19 13.31 8.67
C LYS A 169 -16.92 13.77 7.40
N SER A 170 -17.92 14.64 7.52
CA SER A 170 -18.65 15.22 6.37
C SER A 170 -17.87 16.35 5.67
N SER A 171 -16.79 16.85 6.28
CA SER A 171 -15.98 17.92 5.69
C SER A 171 -15.13 17.41 4.54
N LYS A 172 -15.06 18.21 3.46
CA LYS A 172 -14.10 18.01 2.37
C LYS A 172 -12.65 18.09 2.85
N LEU A 173 -12.41 18.74 3.99
CA LEU A 173 -11.10 18.90 4.61
C LEU A 173 -10.90 17.95 5.80
N TYR A 174 -11.76 16.95 5.97
CA TYR A 174 -11.49 15.89 6.93
C TYR A 174 -10.22 15.14 6.53
N ARG A 175 -9.45 14.66 7.51
CA ARG A 175 -8.25 13.81 7.32
C ARG A 175 -8.48 12.53 6.49
N GLY A 176 -9.74 12.17 6.21
CA GLY A 176 -10.13 11.05 5.34
C GLY A 176 -10.46 11.47 3.89
N SER A 177 -10.48 12.77 3.59
CA SER A 177 -11.05 13.34 2.35
C SER A 177 -10.21 14.47 1.75
N ASP A 178 -9.34 15.08 2.55
CA ASP A 178 -8.49 16.19 2.14
C ASP A 178 -7.55 15.83 0.97
N VAL A 179 -6.98 14.62 0.94
CA VAL A 179 -6.15 14.13 -0.17
C VAL A 179 -6.93 14.20 -1.50
N LYS A 180 -8.21 13.84 -1.48
CA LYS A 180 -9.10 13.96 -2.66
C LYS A 180 -9.39 15.42 -2.98
N THR A 181 -9.64 16.24 -1.97
CA THR A 181 -9.96 17.67 -2.13
C THR A 181 -8.82 18.44 -2.77
N CYS A 182 -7.60 18.31 -2.24
CA CYS A 182 -6.37 18.91 -2.76
C CYS A 182 -6.00 18.33 -4.13
N GLY A 183 -6.16 17.01 -4.31
CA GLY A 183 -5.83 16.30 -5.55
C GLY A 183 -6.67 16.69 -6.78
N ARG A 184 -7.77 17.42 -6.62
CA ARG A 184 -8.54 17.98 -7.75
C ARG A 184 -7.71 18.97 -8.57
N CYS A 185 -6.88 19.77 -7.90
CA CYS A 185 -5.98 20.74 -8.52
C CYS A 185 -4.52 20.26 -8.50
N HIS A 186 -4.06 19.63 -7.42
CA HIS A 186 -2.70 19.16 -7.24
C HIS A 186 -2.53 17.66 -7.57
N LYS A 187 -2.83 17.29 -8.83
CA LYS A 187 -2.81 15.89 -9.27
C LYS A 187 -1.44 15.23 -9.08
N ASP A 188 -0.37 15.93 -9.45
CA ASP A 188 0.99 15.39 -9.36
C ASP A 188 1.45 15.23 -7.91
N ALA A 189 1.14 16.21 -7.06
CA ALA A 189 1.46 16.11 -5.63
C ALA A 189 0.65 14.99 -4.96
N ARG A 190 -0.63 14.82 -5.32
CA ARG A 190 -1.46 13.70 -4.85
C ARG A 190 -0.88 12.37 -5.31
N ASN A 191 -0.52 12.23 -6.59
CA ASN A 191 0.06 10.99 -7.11
C ASN A 191 1.39 10.67 -6.42
N SER A 192 2.25 11.66 -6.22
CA SER A 192 3.50 11.52 -5.46
C SER A 192 3.22 11.08 -4.01
N TYR A 193 2.31 11.77 -3.31
CA TYR A 193 1.91 11.42 -1.95
C TYR A 193 1.42 9.97 -1.83
N MET A 194 0.59 9.49 -2.76
CA MET A 194 0.07 8.11 -2.74
C MET A 194 1.16 7.04 -2.87
N GLN A 195 2.36 7.39 -3.35
CA GLN A 195 3.50 6.46 -3.42
C GLN A 195 4.30 6.38 -2.12
N THR A 196 4.14 7.35 -1.23
CA THR A 196 4.80 7.40 0.09
C THR A 196 4.22 6.35 1.03
N PHE A 197 4.94 6.04 2.11
CA PHE A 197 4.42 5.13 3.14
C PHE A 197 3.12 5.67 3.76
N HIS A 198 3.07 6.95 4.13
CA HIS A 198 1.85 7.59 4.65
C HIS A 198 0.69 7.54 3.68
N GLY A 199 0.92 7.81 2.38
CA GLY A 199 -0.13 7.73 1.37
C GLY A 199 -0.67 6.32 1.17
N LYS A 200 0.19 5.30 1.20
CA LYS A 200 -0.22 3.89 1.14
C LYS A 200 -1.02 3.48 2.37
N GLN A 201 -0.59 3.89 3.57
CA GLN A 201 -1.31 3.66 4.81
C GLN A 201 -2.69 4.32 4.79
N PHE A 202 -2.75 5.59 4.37
CA PHE A 202 -3.98 6.34 4.19
C PHE A 202 -4.94 5.64 3.20
N HIS A 203 -4.43 5.19 2.06
CA HIS A 203 -5.22 4.46 1.06
C HIS A 203 -5.84 3.20 1.65
N LEU A 204 -5.08 2.45 2.46
CA LEU A 204 -5.53 1.22 3.12
C LEU A 204 -6.46 1.47 4.33
N GLY A 205 -6.93 2.71 4.51
CA GLY A 205 -7.94 3.09 5.51
C GLY A 205 -7.36 3.56 6.85
N ASN A 206 -6.03 3.67 6.98
CA ASN A 206 -5.42 4.20 8.19
C ASN A 206 -5.55 5.73 8.25
N THR A 207 -6.63 6.22 8.85
CA THR A 207 -6.89 7.68 9.01
C THR A 207 -5.99 8.37 10.04
N LEU A 208 -5.09 7.64 10.72
CA LEU A 208 -4.04 8.21 11.56
C LEU A 208 -2.78 8.56 10.74
N ALA A 209 -2.66 8.04 9.52
CA ALA A 209 -1.58 8.44 8.63
C ALA A 209 -1.74 9.94 8.29
N PRO A 210 -0.66 10.74 8.37
CA PRO A 210 -0.73 12.15 8.09
C PRO A 210 -1.01 12.39 6.60
N THR A 211 -1.99 13.26 6.34
CA THR A 211 -2.46 13.62 5.01
C THR A 211 -1.99 15.01 4.58
N CYS A 212 -2.52 15.52 3.47
CA CYS A 212 -2.13 16.82 2.92
C CYS A 212 -2.24 17.94 3.96
N ILE A 213 -3.36 18.04 4.69
CA ILE A 213 -3.60 19.13 5.65
C ILE A 213 -2.78 19.01 6.93
N TYR A 214 -2.29 17.80 7.23
CA TYR A 214 -1.46 17.57 8.41
C TYR A 214 -0.09 18.23 8.22
N CYS A 215 0.49 18.09 7.02
CA CYS A 215 1.76 18.71 6.67
C CYS A 215 1.60 20.14 6.13
N HIS A 216 0.64 20.36 5.24
CA HIS A 216 0.35 21.63 4.58
C HIS A 216 -0.97 22.18 5.10
N ARG A 217 -0.97 23.02 6.14
CA ARG A 217 -2.22 23.55 6.73
C ARG A 217 -3.14 24.12 5.63
N GLY A 218 -4.45 24.11 5.86
CA GLY A 218 -5.41 24.57 4.84
C GLY A 218 -5.15 26.00 4.32
N HIS A 219 -4.64 26.88 5.19
CA HIS A 219 -4.18 28.24 4.87
C HIS A 219 -2.66 28.37 5.11
N GLU A 220 -1.86 27.47 4.54
CA GLU A 220 -0.40 27.42 4.72
C GLU A 220 0.30 28.67 4.13
N LEU A 221 1.27 29.19 4.88
CA LEU A 221 2.13 30.31 4.44
C LEU A 221 3.16 29.83 3.42
N PRO A 222 3.78 30.75 2.65
CA PRO A 222 4.94 30.42 1.82
C PRO A 222 6.06 29.71 2.59
N MET A 223 6.74 28.76 1.94
CA MET A 223 7.72 27.88 2.60
C MET A 223 8.95 28.59 3.18
N ASP A 224 9.25 29.78 2.70
CA ASP A 224 10.33 30.67 3.15
C ASP A 224 9.91 31.54 4.34
N ASN A 225 8.64 31.50 4.73
CA ASN A 225 8.16 32.17 5.93
C ASN A 225 8.52 31.34 7.18
N PRO A 226 9.23 31.91 8.17
CA PRO A 226 9.59 31.19 9.40
C PRO A 226 8.40 30.66 10.21
N ALA A 227 7.20 31.22 10.02
CA ALA A 227 5.97 30.74 10.66
C ALA A 227 5.27 29.60 9.90
N SER A 228 5.74 29.23 8.70
CA SER A 228 5.18 28.12 7.91
C SER A 228 5.48 26.77 8.57
N PHE A 229 4.51 25.86 8.57
CA PHE A 229 4.65 24.50 9.10
C PHE A 229 5.66 23.65 8.32
N ILE A 230 5.84 23.99 7.04
CA ILE A 230 6.77 23.33 6.13
C ILE A 230 8.07 24.11 5.95
N HIS A 231 8.30 25.16 6.77
CA HIS A 231 9.60 25.81 6.83
C HIS A 231 10.67 24.80 7.25
N ALA A 232 11.88 24.94 6.71
CA ALA A 232 12.98 24.00 6.95
C ALA A 232 13.27 23.78 8.45
N ASP A 233 13.14 24.84 9.24
CA ASP A 233 13.37 24.79 10.70
C ASP A 233 12.21 24.16 11.49
N ASN A 234 11.00 24.10 10.92
CA ASN A 234 9.78 23.65 11.61
C ASN A 234 9.40 22.20 11.29
N VAL A 235 9.73 21.73 10.07
CA VAL A 235 9.30 20.42 9.57
C VAL A 235 9.76 19.26 10.46
N GLY A 236 10.90 19.41 11.13
CA GLY A 236 11.40 18.44 12.08
C GLY A 236 10.51 18.22 13.30
N GLY A 237 9.97 19.31 13.84
CA GLY A 237 9.01 19.26 14.94
C GLY A 237 7.71 18.56 14.53
N LEU A 238 7.27 18.75 13.30
CA LEU A 238 6.09 18.07 12.76
C LEU A 238 6.29 16.55 12.71
N CYS A 239 7.43 16.09 12.20
CA CYS A 239 7.78 14.68 12.18
C CYS A 239 7.92 14.11 13.60
N ALA A 240 8.53 14.86 14.52
CA ALA A 240 8.70 14.48 15.91
C ALA A 240 7.36 14.29 16.65
N GLY A 241 6.28 14.95 16.22
CA GLY A 241 4.96 14.78 16.82
C GLY A 241 4.47 13.33 16.86
N CYS A 242 4.84 12.52 15.87
CA CYS A 242 4.54 11.07 15.83
C CYS A 242 5.79 10.20 15.96
N HIS A 243 6.96 10.68 15.55
CA HIS A 243 8.22 9.93 15.56
C HIS A 243 9.20 10.39 16.66
N GLY A 244 8.73 11.08 17.69
CA GLY A 244 9.57 11.77 18.68
C GLY A 244 10.58 10.89 19.42
N GLU A 245 10.30 9.60 19.61
CA GLU A 245 11.28 8.65 20.14
C GLU A 245 12.48 8.48 19.19
N ALA A 246 12.25 8.41 17.88
CA ALA A 246 13.30 8.31 16.87
C ALA A 246 14.10 9.62 16.77
N VAL A 247 13.43 10.77 16.91
CA VAL A 247 14.08 12.11 16.91
C VAL A 247 14.97 12.29 18.14
N ASN A 248 14.48 11.91 19.32
CA ASN A 248 15.25 11.97 20.57
C ASN A 248 16.39 10.95 20.61
N ALA A 249 16.30 9.87 19.82
CA ALA A 249 17.38 8.90 19.65
C ALA A 249 18.50 9.38 18.70
N GLY A 250 18.48 10.65 18.27
CA GLY A 250 19.56 11.27 17.49
C GLY A 250 19.41 11.18 15.98
N LEU A 251 18.28 10.66 15.47
CA LEU A 251 17.93 10.81 14.06
C LEU A 251 17.27 12.17 13.87
N GLY A 252 18.02 13.13 13.34
CA GLY A 252 17.43 14.41 12.95
C GLY A 252 16.19 14.24 12.07
N ALA A 253 15.35 15.27 12.08
CA ALA A 253 14.20 15.45 11.19
C ALA A 253 14.42 14.97 9.75
N ASP A 254 15.61 15.22 9.23
CA ASP A 254 16.03 14.91 7.86
C ASP A 254 15.97 13.41 7.54
N ALA A 255 16.29 12.54 8.50
CA ALA A 255 16.21 11.09 8.32
C ALA A 255 14.75 10.58 8.26
N ILE A 256 13.84 11.22 8.98
CA ILE A 256 12.40 10.89 8.94
C ILE A 256 11.76 11.46 7.66
N LEU A 257 12.26 12.60 7.18
CA LEU A 257 11.85 13.20 5.92
C LEU A 257 12.10 12.25 4.73
N ILE A 258 13.26 11.57 4.71
CA ILE A 258 13.68 10.68 3.62
C ILE A 258 12.77 9.45 3.46
N GLN A 259 12.22 8.91 4.55
CA GLN A 259 11.34 7.74 4.49
C GLN A 259 9.94 8.05 3.93
N ASN A 260 9.54 9.31 3.96
CA ASN A 260 8.26 9.79 3.44
C ASN A 260 8.36 10.33 2.02
N LEU A 261 9.53 10.33 1.39
CA LEU A 261 9.65 10.71 -0.02
C LEU A 261 9.16 9.57 -0.91
N SER A 262 8.31 9.92 -1.86
CA SER A 262 7.91 9.02 -2.92
C SER A 262 9.12 8.63 -3.74
N GLN A 263 9.13 7.42 -4.30
CA GLN A 263 10.17 6.97 -5.23
C GLN A 263 10.24 7.79 -6.54
N ASP A 264 9.44 8.84 -6.67
CA ASP A 264 9.25 9.64 -7.88
C ASP A 264 9.30 11.16 -7.60
N SER A 265 9.79 11.58 -6.42
CA SER A 265 9.86 13.00 -6.08
C SER A 265 11.01 13.68 -6.82
N THR A 266 10.72 14.14 -8.03
CA THR A 266 11.58 15.00 -8.87
C THR A 266 11.92 16.37 -8.25
N ARG A 267 11.53 16.65 -7.00
CA ARG A 267 11.90 17.87 -6.28
C ARG A 267 13.03 17.60 -5.29
N LYS A 268 14.13 18.32 -5.49
CA LYS A 268 15.28 18.40 -4.58
C LYS A 268 14.81 18.78 -3.18
N VAL A 269 14.77 17.81 -2.27
CA VAL A 269 14.94 18.09 -0.84
C VAL A 269 16.41 18.45 -0.66
N THR A 270 16.68 19.59 -0.04
CA THR A 270 17.95 20.32 -0.12
C THR A 270 19.19 19.60 0.42
N HIS A 271 19.09 18.39 0.98
CA HIS A 271 20.25 17.59 1.39
C HIS A 271 20.19 16.09 1.06
N PHE A 272 19.15 15.60 0.38
CA PHE A 272 19.07 14.21 -0.08
C PHE A 272 18.71 14.19 -1.57
N ARG A 273 19.71 13.94 -2.42
CA ARG A 273 19.47 13.69 -3.84
C ARG A 273 18.70 12.36 -3.90
N ASP A 274 17.43 12.43 -4.28
CA ASP A 274 16.58 11.25 -4.41
C ASP A 274 17.37 10.16 -5.17
N PRO A 275 17.63 9.00 -4.53
CA PRO A 275 18.40 7.92 -5.13
C PRO A 275 17.80 7.46 -6.45
N VAL A 276 16.53 7.71 -6.72
CA VAL A 276 15.86 7.35 -7.98
C VAL A 276 16.13 8.40 -9.07
N SER A 277 16.09 9.70 -8.75
CA SER A 277 16.38 10.80 -9.70
C SER A 277 17.86 11.17 -9.84
N ALA A 278 18.78 10.47 -9.16
CA ALA A 278 20.21 10.73 -9.26
C ALA A 278 20.83 10.43 -10.65
N GLY A 279 20.07 9.81 -11.57
CA GLY A 279 20.46 9.45 -12.92
C GLY A 279 20.44 7.93 -13.14
N PRO A 280 20.66 7.45 -14.38
CA PRO A 280 20.55 6.03 -14.72
C PRO A 280 21.52 5.10 -13.96
N PHE A 281 22.59 5.67 -13.36
CA PHE A 281 23.62 4.95 -12.61
C PHE A 281 23.46 5.03 -11.08
N SER A 282 22.30 5.45 -10.59
CA SER A 282 22.05 5.43 -9.15
C SER A 282 21.95 3.99 -8.62
N ILE A 283 22.22 3.79 -7.33
CA ILE A 283 22.09 2.48 -6.68
C ILE A 283 20.64 1.96 -6.79
N ALA A 284 19.65 2.84 -6.65
CA ALA A 284 18.24 2.46 -6.78
C ALA A 284 17.89 2.03 -8.21
N SER A 285 18.37 2.77 -9.22
CA SER A 285 18.20 2.42 -10.64
C SER A 285 18.86 1.07 -10.96
N LEU A 286 20.06 0.82 -10.41
CA LEU A 286 20.75 -0.45 -10.57
C LEU A 286 19.99 -1.60 -9.91
N ILE A 287 19.47 -1.42 -8.69
CA ILE A 287 18.63 -2.43 -8.02
C ILE A 287 17.38 -2.72 -8.86
N ASN A 288 16.65 -1.68 -9.27
CA ASN A 288 15.42 -1.81 -10.06
C ASN A 288 15.66 -2.53 -11.38
N SER A 289 16.66 -2.10 -12.14
CA SER A 289 17.02 -2.71 -13.43
C SER A 289 17.48 -4.15 -13.26
N THR A 290 18.30 -4.44 -12.25
CA THR A 290 18.76 -5.81 -11.93
C THR A 290 17.58 -6.73 -11.64
N TYR A 291 16.69 -6.33 -10.73
CA TYR A 291 15.51 -7.13 -10.39
C TYR A 291 14.55 -7.29 -11.57
N LEU A 292 14.32 -6.23 -12.35
CA LEU A 292 13.47 -6.32 -13.53
C LEU A 292 14.07 -7.26 -14.58
N SER A 293 15.38 -7.19 -14.84
CA SER A 293 16.08 -8.12 -15.72
C SER A 293 16.04 -9.56 -15.18
N MET A 294 16.19 -9.76 -13.86
CA MET A 294 16.04 -11.07 -13.24
C MET A 294 14.63 -11.62 -13.39
N ILE A 295 13.59 -10.82 -13.16
CA ILE A 295 12.20 -11.23 -13.34
C ILE A 295 11.96 -11.63 -14.79
N ILE A 296 12.29 -10.76 -15.76
CA ILE A 296 12.08 -11.04 -17.19
C ILE A 296 12.87 -12.30 -17.61
N GLY A 297 14.13 -12.40 -17.22
CA GLY A 297 15.00 -13.51 -17.57
C GLY A 297 14.57 -14.83 -16.92
N ILE A 298 14.48 -14.87 -15.60
CA ILE A 298 14.19 -16.10 -14.82
C ILE A 298 12.76 -16.55 -15.04
N VAL A 299 11.78 -15.66 -14.84
CA VAL A 299 10.35 -16.02 -14.97
C VAL A 299 10.02 -16.33 -16.43
N GLY A 300 10.55 -15.55 -17.38
CA GLY A 300 10.38 -15.82 -18.81
C GLY A 300 10.98 -17.16 -19.24
N PHE A 301 12.20 -17.48 -18.77
CA PHE A 301 12.85 -18.75 -19.04
C PHE A 301 12.05 -19.94 -18.48
N PHE A 302 11.64 -19.89 -17.22
CA PHE A 302 10.86 -20.99 -16.61
C PHE A 302 9.45 -21.11 -17.18
N THR A 303 8.81 -20.00 -17.58
CA THR A 303 7.55 -20.03 -18.31
C THR A 303 7.71 -20.77 -19.63
N LEU A 304 8.78 -20.48 -20.38
CA LEU A 304 9.08 -21.16 -21.64
C LEU A 304 9.32 -22.66 -21.43
N LEU A 305 10.13 -23.03 -20.43
CA LEU A 305 10.38 -24.45 -20.13
C LEU A 305 9.11 -25.18 -19.70
N SER A 306 8.32 -24.60 -18.80
CA SER A 306 7.05 -25.19 -18.32
C SER A 306 6.03 -25.34 -19.45
N THR A 307 5.97 -24.37 -20.37
CA THR A 307 5.12 -24.45 -21.56
C THR A 307 5.56 -25.59 -22.48
N ARG A 308 6.87 -25.73 -22.72
CA ARG A 308 7.42 -26.82 -23.55
C ARG A 308 7.22 -28.19 -22.92
N ASP A 309 7.42 -28.31 -21.60
CA ASP A 309 7.16 -29.53 -20.84
C ASP A 309 5.68 -29.92 -20.93
N TYR A 310 4.78 -28.96 -20.71
CA TYR A 310 3.34 -29.18 -20.83
C TYR A 310 2.94 -29.69 -22.21
N ILE A 311 3.41 -29.03 -23.29
CA ILE A 311 3.12 -29.45 -24.68
C ILE A 311 3.64 -30.85 -24.97
N LYS A 312 4.83 -31.20 -24.47
CA LYS A 312 5.44 -32.51 -24.71
C LYS A 312 4.68 -33.61 -23.96
N LYS A 313 4.45 -33.42 -22.65
CA LYS A 313 3.74 -34.40 -21.81
C LYS A 313 2.28 -34.59 -22.23
N THR A 314 1.59 -33.55 -22.69
CA THR A 314 0.21 -33.69 -23.20
C THR A 314 0.14 -34.50 -24.49
N LYS A 315 1.15 -34.42 -25.37
CA LYS A 315 1.23 -35.28 -26.56
C LYS A 315 1.53 -36.73 -26.21
N ASP A 316 2.42 -36.95 -25.25
CA ASP A 316 2.85 -38.30 -24.86
C ASP A 316 1.80 -39.03 -23.99
N ASN A 317 1.07 -38.31 -23.13
CA ASN A 317 0.07 -38.87 -22.19
C ASN A 317 -1.21 -39.42 -22.85
N ALA A 318 -1.38 -39.29 -24.17
CA ALA A 318 -2.47 -39.95 -24.90
C ALA A 318 -2.37 -41.50 -24.90
N THR A 319 -1.30 -42.09 -24.34
CA THR A 319 -0.96 -43.51 -24.55
C THR A 319 -0.78 -44.39 -23.31
N ILE A 320 -0.92 -43.90 -22.06
CA ILE A 320 -0.54 -44.70 -20.87
C ILE A 320 -1.56 -44.62 -19.72
N ASP A 321 -2.37 -45.68 -19.54
CA ASP A 321 -3.41 -45.75 -18.50
C ASP A 321 -3.20 -46.86 -17.44
N SER A 322 -2.35 -47.86 -17.68
CA SER A 322 -2.25 -49.03 -16.79
C SER A 322 -1.26 -48.90 -15.61
N ALA A 323 -0.35 -47.93 -15.63
CA ALA A 323 0.72 -47.80 -14.61
C ALA A 323 0.35 -46.93 -13.40
N ARG A 324 -0.79 -46.21 -13.42
CA ARG A 324 -1.12 -45.17 -12.42
C ARG A 324 -1.36 -45.66 -11.00
N LYS A 325 -1.48 -46.97 -10.74
CA LYS A 325 -1.92 -47.48 -9.42
C LYS A 325 -0.80 -47.73 -8.40
N LYS A 326 0.49 -47.84 -8.80
CA LYS A 326 1.58 -48.09 -7.84
C LYS A 326 2.13 -46.76 -7.30
N SER A 327 2.26 -46.65 -5.97
CA SER A 327 2.79 -45.45 -5.30
C SER A 327 4.02 -45.77 -4.45
N VAL A 328 4.97 -44.85 -4.41
CA VAL A 328 6.24 -44.96 -3.67
C VAL A 328 6.29 -43.90 -2.58
N LYS A 329 6.73 -44.26 -1.37
CA LYS A 329 6.92 -43.32 -0.26
C LYS A 329 8.19 -42.48 -0.49
N ARG A 330 8.05 -41.15 -0.49
CA ARG A 330 9.13 -40.21 -0.79
C ARG A 330 9.48 -39.27 0.37
N PHE A 331 8.47 -38.79 1.11
CA PHE A 331 8.64 -37.82 2.20
C PHE A 331 8.10 -38.31 3.54
N SER A 332 8.79 -37.96 4.63
CA SER A 332 8.36 -38.26 6.00
C SER A 332 7.30 -37.26 6.49
N LEU A 333 6.66 -37.52 7.62
CA LEU A 333 5.69 -36.59 8.22
C LEU A 333 6.34 -35.25 8.61
N SER A 334 7.55 -35.27 9.18
CA SER A 334 8.27 -34.05 9.60
C SER A 334 8.49 -33.08 8.43
N TRP A 335 8.94 -33.58 7.28
CA TRP A 335 9.16 -32.74 6.09
C TRP A 335 7.87 -32.14 5.55
N ARG A 336 6.77 -32.90 5.60
CA ARG A 336 5.45 -32.41 5.17
C ARG A 336 4.90 -31.33 6.08
N LEU A 337 5.05 -31.49 7.40
CA LEU A 337 4.62 -30.47 8.36
C LEU A 337 5.41 -29.18 8.19
N GLN A 338 6.74 -29.27 8.06
CA GLN A 338 7.57 -28.10 7.77
C GLN A 338 7.12 -27.39 6.48
N HIS A 339 6.92 -28.14 5.40
CA HIS A 339 6.42 -27.59 4.14
C HIS A 339 5.05 -26.90 4.31
N PHE A 340 4.10 -27.52 5.02
CA PHE A 340 2.77 -26.96 5.23
C PHE A 340 2.83 -25.60 5.94
N PHE A 341 3.55 -25.50 7.06
CA PHE A 341 3.67 -24.24 7.80
C PHE A 341 4.50 -23.20 7.03
N TRP A 342 5.47 -23.63 6.22
CA TRP A 342 6.24 -22.74 5.35
C TRP A 342 5.36 -22.17 4.24
N ALA A 343 4.58 -23.00 3.57
CA ALA A 343 3.64 -22.58 2.53
C ALA A 343 2.59 -21.62 3.10
N LEU A 344 2.02 -21.94 4.27
CA LEU A 344 1.02 -21.08 4.93
C LEU A 344 1.61 -19.72 5.30
N SER A 345 2.78 -19.70 5.95
CA SER A 345 3.45 -18.44 6.32
C SER A 345 3.83 -17.62 5.08
N PHE A 346 4.35 -18.26 4.03
CA PHE A 346 4.68 -17.59 2.78
C PHE A 346 3.44 -16.95 2.13
N ILE A 347 2.31 -17.67 2.05
CA ILE A 347 1.06 -17.14 1.48
C ILE A 347 0.57 -15.92 2.28
N ILE A 348 0.59 -16.00 3.61
CA ILE A 348 0.19 -14.89 4.47
C ILE A 348 1.14 -13.69 4.27
N LEU A 349 2.46 -13.91 4.24
CA LEU A 349 3.46 -12.87 4.01
C LEU A 349 3.31 -12.22 2.63
N ALA A 350 3.08 -13.02 1.59
CA ALA A 350 2.85 -12.54 0.24
C ALA A 350 1.56 -11.70 0.17
N ALA A 351 0.45 -12.19 0.71
CA ALA A 351 -0.83 -11.48 0.69
C ALA A 351 -0.75 -10.15 1.45
N THR A 352 -0.23 -10.17 2.67
CA THR A 352 -0.10 -8.97 3.51
C THR A 352 1.00 -8.02 3.02
N GLY A 353 2.08 -8.51 2.40
CA GLY A 353 3.16 -7.67 1.87
C GLY A 353 2.79 -7.00 0.55
N LEU A 354 2.19 -7.77 -0.38
CA LEU A 354 1.73 -7.24 -1.66
C LEU A 354 0.61 -6.22 -1.50
N SER A 355 -0.23 -6.35 -0.48
CA SER A 355 -1.29 -5.37 -0.24
C SER A 355 -0.77 -3.98 0.12
N LEU A 356 0.40 -3.90 0.78
CA LEU A 356 1.08 -2.62 1.03
C LEU A 356 1.79 -2.09 -0.23
N LYS A 357 2.32 -2.98 -1.08
CA LYS A 357 3.02 -2.58 -2.32
C LYS A 357 2.07 -2.12 -3.41
N PHE A 358 0.90 -2.73 -3.51
CA PHE A 358 -0.12 -2.48 -4.54
C PHE A 358 -1.47 -2.15 -3.89
N PRO A 359 -1.59 -1.04 -3.13
CA PRO A 359 -2.75 -0.78 -2.29
C PRO A 359 -4.06 -0.61 -3.10
N GLU A 360 -3.96 -0.08 -4.32
CA GLU A 360 -5.09 0.15 -5.24
C GLU A 360 -5.63 -1.14 -5.91
N SER A 361 -5.04 -2.32 -5.63
CA SER A 361 -5.49 -3.58 -6.21
C SER A 361 -6.68 -4.15 -5.44
N VAL A 362 -7.68 -4.67 -6.15
CA VAL A 362 -8.84 -5.37 -5.56
C VAL A 362 -8.41 -6.52 -4.64
N LEU A 363 -7.33 -7.23 -4.98
CA LEU A 363 -6.80 -8.30 -4.13
C LEU A 363 -6.21 -7.76 -2.82
N SER A 364 -5.61 -6.57 -2.87
CA SER A 364 -5.04 -5.90 -1.71
C SER A 364 -6.13 -5.41 -0.77
N GLU A 365 -7.18 -4.78 -1.30
CA GLU A 365 -8.36 -4.38 -0.53
C GLU A 365 -9.01 -5.58 0.15
N ALA A 366 -9.18 -6.69 -0.58
CA ALA A 366 -9.73 -7.92 -0.03
C ALA A 366 -8.82 -8.51 1.07
N ALA A 367 -7.50 -8.53 0.88
CA ALA A 367 -6.56 -9.01 1.88
C ALA A 367 -6.59 -8.17 3.16
N VAL A 368 -6.65 -6.84 3.04
CA VAL A 368 -6.75 -5.93 4.20
C VAL A 368 -8.09 -6.07 4.91
N TRP A 369 -9.19 -6.19 4.17
CA TRP A 369 -10.52 -6.42 4.74
C TRP A 369 -10.60 -7.75 5.50
N LEU A 370 -10.13 -8.85 4.89
CA LEU A 370 -10.07 -10.17 5.53
C LEU A 370 -9.17 -10.18 6.76
N SER A 371 -8.13 -9.35 6.78
CA SER A 371 -7.22 -9.21 7.91
C SER A 371 -7.83 -8.39 9.06
N GLY A 372 -8.96 -7.69 8.86
CA GLY A 372 -9.54 -6.80 9.87
C GLY A 372 -9.00 -5.37 9.85
N GLY A 373 -8.44 -4.92 8.72
CA GLY A 373 -7.89 -3.57 8.54
C GLY A 373 -6.36 -3.52 8.50
N GLU A 374 -5.81 -2.35 8.19
CA GLU A 374 -4.38 -2.17 7.94
C GLU A 374 -3.51 -2.43 9.18
N GLU A 375 -4.00 -2.05 10.36
CA GLU A 375 -3.30 -2.30 11.62
C GLU A 375 -3.10 -3.80 11.87
N MET A 376 -4.18 -4.58 11.72
CA MET A 376 -4.15 -6.02 11.93
C MET A 376 -3.35 -6.73 10.83
N ARG A 377 -3.45 -6.30 9.57
CA ARG A 377 -2.60 -6.79 8.47
C ARG A 377 -1.11 -6.69 8.82
N SER A 378 -0.69 -5.54 9.36
CA SER A 378 0.68 -5.29 9.79
C SER A 378 1.14 -6.26 10.90
N VAL A 379 0.27 -6.54 11.87
CA VAL A 379 0.52 -7.52 12.95
C VAL A 379 0.62 -8.93 12.38
N ILE A 380 -0.32 -9.34 11.53
CA ILE A 380 -0.36 -10.67 10.89
C ILE A 380 0.93 -10.91 10.09
N HIS A 381 1.40 -9.91 9.33
CA HIS A 381 2.66 -10.00 8.58
C HIS A 381 3.84 -10.33 9.49
N ARG A 382 3.97 -9.61 10.63
CA ARG A 382 5.05 -9.85 11.59
C ARG A 382 4.97 -11.23 12.24
N ILE A 383 3.77 -11.67 12.64
CA ILE A 383 3.57 -13.01 13.22
C ILE A 383 3.98 -14.09 12.20
N ALA A 384 3.52 -13.97 10.96
CA ALA A 384 3.89 -14.89 9.88
C ALA A 384 5.40 -14.88 9.61
N ALA A 385 6.05 -13.72 9.71
CA ALA A 385 7.50 -13.58 9.58
C ALA A 385 8.26 -14.31 10.70
N ILE A 386 7.80 -14.22 11.96
CA ILE A 386 8.39 -14.98 13.08
C ILE A 386 8.33 -16.48 12.78
N VAL A 387 7.15 -16.97 12.37
CA VAL A 387 6.96 -18.38 12.04
C VAL A 387 7.90 -18.80 10.90
N PHE A 388 7.97 -18.00 9.83
CA PHE A 388 8.85 -18.26 8.68
C PHE A 388 10.34 -18.30 9.08
N MET A 389 10.80 -17.35 9.90
CA MET A 389 12.18 -17.31 10.40
C MET A 389 12.51 -18.51 11.28
N LEU A 390 11.61 -18.89 12.19
CA LEU A 390 11.78 -20.07 13.05
C LEU A 390 11.88 -21.35 12.22
N LEU A 391 11.01 -21.49 11.20
CA LEU A 391 11.06 -22.62 10.28
C LEU A 391 12.37 -22.65 9.50
N ALA A 392 12.88 -21.49 9.05
CA ALA A 392 14.16 -21.39 8.36
C ALA A 392 15.33 -21.86 9.25
N VAL A 393 15.36 -21.45 10.51
CA VAL A 393 16.37 -21.91 11.48
C VAL A 393 16.24 -23.42 11.71
N ILE A 394 15.03 -23.93 11.98
CA ILE A 394 14.78 -25.37 12.19
C ILE A 394 15.22 -26.20 10.98
N HIS A 395 14.94 -25.71 9.77
CA HIS A 395 15.26 -26.40 8.53
C HIS A 395 16.76 -26.42 8.24
N LEU A 396 17.48 -25.32 8.51
CA LEU A 396 18.91 -25.20 8.23
C LEU A 396 19.79 -25.81 9.33
N LEU A 397 19.30 -25.90 10.57
CA LEU A 397 20.08 -26.37 11.72
C LEU A 397 20.72 -27.76 11.51
N PRO A 398 20.04 -28.80 10.97
CA PRO A 398 20.67 -30.08 10.69
C PRO A 398 21.86 -29.99 9.72
N TYR A 399 21.79 -29.09 8.73
CA TYR A 399 22.87 -28.85 7.78
C TYR A 399 24.07 -28.17 8.46
N LEU A 400 23.82 -27.18 9.32
CA LEU A 400 24.86 -26.47 10.09
C LEU A 400 25.58 -27.40 11.08
N LEU A 401 24.84 -28.33 11.70
CA LEU A 401 25.38 -29.33 12.62
C LEU A 401 26.03 -30.53 11.91
N LYS A 402 26.16 -30.50 10.57
CA LYS A 402 26.71 -31.60 9.74
C LYS A 402 26.03 -32.95 9.98
N LEU A 403 24.77 -32.95 10.40
CA LEU A 403 23.96 -34.17 10.47
C LEU A 403 23.71 -34.64 9.04
N LYS A 404 23.92 -35.93 8.73
CA LYS A 404 23.79 -36.49 7.36
C LYS A 404 22.48 -36.03 6.72
N PRO A 405 22.50 -35.04 5.81
CA PRO A 405 21.26 -34.47 5.29
C PRO A 405 20.66 -35.44 4.26
N PRO A 406 19.34 -35.60 4.23
CA PRO A 406 18.70 -36.50 3.29
C PRO A 406 18.71 -35.91 1.88
N GLY A 407 19.28 -36.66 0.93
CA GLY A 407 19.27 -36.30 -0.49
C GLY A 407 20.34 -35.30 -0.88
N LYS A 408 20.96 -35.53 -2.04
CA LYS A 408 22.02 -34.67 -2.62
C LYS A 408 21.44 -33.32 -3.08
N ILE A 409 21.03 -32.45 -2.16
CA ILE A 409 20.35 -31.16 -2.43
C ILE A 409 21.32 -30.06 -2.90
N PHE A 410 22.61 -30.19 -2.60
CA PHE A 410 23.63 -29.27 -3.09
C PHE A 410 23.75 -29.32 -4.62
N LEU A 411 23.98 -28.15 -5.22
CA LEU A 411 24.26 -28.02 -6.64
C LEU A 411 25.64 -28.63 -6.96
N SER A 412 25.70 -29.31 -8.08
CA SER A 412 26.89 -30.00 -8.59
C SER A 412 27.08 -29.72 -10.08
N LYS A 413 28.27 -30.02 -10.60
CA LYS A 413 28.55 -29.89 -12.05
C LYS A 413 27.55 -30.70 -12.91
N LYS A 414 27.05 -31.82 -12.39
CA LYS A 414 26.03 -32.63 -13.06
C LYS A 414 24.72 -31.86 -13.24
N ASP A 415 24.33 -31.00 -12.31
CA ASP A 415 23.06 -30.26 -12.41
C ASP A 415 23.07 -29.26 -13.58
N LEU A 416 24.23 -28.68 -13.92
CA LEU A 416 24.40 -27.83 -15.11
C LEU A 416 24.27 -28.64 -16.40
N ILE A 417 24.86 -29.84 -16.43
CA ILE A 417 24.74 -30.77 -17.56
C ILE A 417 23.28 -31.23 -17.72
N ASP A 418 22.63 -31.61 -16.62
CA ASP A 418 21.23 -32.04 -16.60
C ASP A 418 20.31 -30.90 -17.04
N ALA A 419 20.60 -29.64 -16.68
CA ALA A 419 19.85 -28.48 -17.16
C ALA A 419 19.95 -28.30 -18.68
N PHE A 420 21.16 -28.40 -19.24
CA PHE A 420 21.39 -28.31 -20.69
C PHE A 420 20.72 -29.45 -21.45
N LEU A 421 20.88 -30.70 -20.97
CA LEU A 421 20.28 -31.88 -21.58
C LEU A 421 18.75 -31.87 -21.47
N HIS A 422 18.19 -31.49 -20.32
CA HIS A 422 16.75 -31.37 -20.13
C HIS A 422 16.16 -30.31 -21.05
N THR A 423 16.79 -29.14 -21.14
CA THR A 423 16.39 -28.09 -22.07
C THR A 423 16.46 -28.61 -23.51
N SER A 424 17.56 -29.24 -23.92
CA SER A 424 17.70 -29.85 -25.25
C SER A 424 16.60 -30.88 -25.53
N TYR A 425 16.23 -31.71 -24.55
CA TYR A 425 15.13 -32.67 -24.66
C TYR A 425 13.76 -31.99 -24.85
N LEU A 426 13.47 -30.93 -24.10
CA LEU A 426 12.21 -30.16 -24.22
C LEU A 426 12.08 -29.46 -25.59
N PHE A 427 13.19 -29.09 -26.21
CA PHE A 427 13.23 -28.53 -27.57
C PHE A 427 13.41 -29.59 -28.68
N GLY A 428 13.40 -30.88 -28.33
CA GLY A 428 13.49 -31.99 -29.30
C GLY A 428 14.88 -32.21 -29.89
N ARG A 429 15.93 -31.60 -29.32
CA ARG A 429 17.33 -31.80 -29.72
C ARG A 429 17.99 -33.00 -29.04
N ALA A 430 17.40 -33.49 -27.95
CA ALA A 430 17.80 -34.73 -27.31
C ALA A 430 16.63 -35.71 -27.27
N GLU A 431 16.91 -36.98 -27.53
CA GLU A 431 15.88 -38.03 -27.59
C GLU A 431 15.37 -38.45 -26.22
N LYS A 432 16.24 -38.45 -25.21
CA LYS A 432 15.95 -38.98 -23.87
C LYS A 432 16.09 -37.91 -22.80
N MET A 433 15.22 -38.02 -21.80
CA MET A 433 15.26 -37.24 -20.58
C MET A 433 16.52 -37.61 -19.77
N PRO A 434 17.30 -36.65 -19.25
CA PRO A 434 18.52 -36.96 -18.49
C PRO A 434 18.23 -37.68 -17.18
N LEU A 435 19.07 -38.64 -16.80
CA LEU A 435 18.89 -39.41 -15.58
C LEU A 435 19.19 -38.57 -14.34
N MET A 436 18.14 -38.20 -13.61
CA MET A 436 18.21 -37.42 -12.37
C MET A 436 17.96 -38.30 -11.13
N TYR A 437 18.46 -37.83 -9.99
CA TYR A 437 18.30 -38.50 -8.69
C TYR A 437 17.07 -37.96 -7.94
N ARG A 438 17.13 -37.90 -6.61
CA ARG A 438 16.02 -37.48 -5.74
C ARG A 438 15.48 -36.09 -6.02
N TYR A 439 16.35 -35.16 -6.42
CA TYR A 439 15.97 -33.79 -6.78
C TYR A 439 16.46 -33.49 -8.19
N THR A 440 15.57 -32.98 -9.04
CA THR A 440 15.92 -32.49 -10.38
C THR A 440 16.75 -31.21 -10.28
N TRP A 441 17.43 -30.82 -11.36
CA TRP A 441 18.21 -29.59 -11.38
C TRP A 441 17.34 -28.36 -11.06
N TYR A 442 16.10 -28.32 -11.58
CA TYR A 442 15.18 -27.21 -11.37
C TYR A 442 14.62 -27.19 -9.94
N GLN A 443 14.35 -28.35 -9.31
CA GLN A 443 13.99 -28.43 -7.89
C GLN A 443 15.11 -27.93 -6.98
N LYS A 444 16.38 -28.22 -7.31
CA LYS A 444 17.52 -27.70 -6.56
C LYS A 444 17.69 -26.19 -6.75
N VAL A 445 17.55 -25.69 -7.98
CA VAL A 445 17.60 -24.25 -8.25
C VAL A 445 16.52 -23.52 -7.46
N GLU A 446 15.28 -24.05 -7.46
CA GLU A 446 14.17 -23.49 -6.70
C GLU A 446 14.41 -23.50 -5.19
N TYR A 447 14.96 -24.60 -4.66
CA TYR A 447 15.36 -24.69 -3.25
C TYR A 447 16.40 -23.61 -2.89
N TRP A 448 17.47 -23.49 -3.66
CA TRP A 448 18.53 -22.51 -3.37
C TRP A 448 18.09 -21.08 -3.61
N ALA A 449 17.24 -20.83 -4.62
CA ALA A 449 16.59 -19.54 -4.81
C ALA A 449 15.75 -19.17 -3.58
N THR A 450 15.00 -20.12 -3.01
CA THR A 450 14.22 -19.90 -1.78
C THR A 450 15.11 -19.64 -0.57
N VAL A 451 16.25 -20.33 -0.43
CA VAL A 451 17.19 -20.10 0.67
C VAL A 451 17.83 -18.71 0.57
N ILE A 452 18.32 -18.33 -0.62
CA ILE A 452 18.97 -17.04 -0.84
C ILE A 452 17.96 -15.90 -0.75
N GLY A 453 16.82 -16.01 -1.45
CA GLY A 453 15.76 -15.02 -1.40
C GLY A 453 15.16 -14.90 0.00
N GLY A 454 14.98 -16.03 0.68
CA GLY A 454 14.58 -16.10 2.10
C GLY A 454 15.53 -15.32 3.01
N PHE A 455 16.85 -15.49 2.84
CA PHE A 455 17.84 -14.74 3.59
C PHE A 455 17.77 -13.23 3.30
N ILE A 456 17.57 -12.84 2.04
CA ILE A 456 17.43 -11.43 1.63
C ILE A 456 16.18 -10.81 2.27
N VAL A 457 15.00 -11.44 2.17
CA VAL A 457 13.76 -10.89 2.75
C VAL A 457 13.78 -10.88 4.27
N ILE A 458 14.37 -11.90 4.91
CA ILE A 458 14.53 -11.92 6.38
C ILE A 458 15.43 -10.77 6.82
N SER A 459 16.61 -10.62 6.19
CA SER A 459 17.58 -9.59 6.59
C SER A 459 17.03 -8.18 6.37
N THR A 460 16.43 -7.93 5.21
CA THR A 460 15.80 -6.63 4.90
C THR A 460 14.56 -6.37 5.75
N GLY A 461 13.76 -7.41 6.04
CA GLY A 461 12.60 -7.30 6.92
C GLY A 461 12.99 -6.97 8.36
N LEU A 462 14.07 -7.55 8.87
CA LEU A 462 14.61 -7.23 10.20
C LEU A 462 15.10 -5.78 10.29
N VAL A 463 15.70 -5.24 9.23
CA VAL A 463 16.06 -3.80 9.14
C VAL A 463 14.81 -2.92 9.28
N MET A 464 13.66 -3.36 8.74
CA MET A 464 12.40 -2.61 8.77
C MET A 464 11.52 -2.88 10.01
N TRP A 465 11.79 -3.94 10.78
CA TRP A 465 10.87 -4.45 11.81
C TRP A 465 10.66 -3.49 12.98
N ASN A 466 11.70 -2.79 13.42
CA ASN A 466 11.63 -1.91 14.59
C ASN A 466 12.45 -0.63 14.41
N PHE A 467 11.82 0.38 13.82
CA PHE A 467 12.45 1.67 13.51
C PHE A 467 12.83 2.49 14.76
N SER A 468 12.22 2.29 15.94
CA SER A 468 12.44 3.21 17.08
C SER A 468 13.83 3.06 17.75
N PRO A 469 14.31 1.85 18.14
CA PRO A 469 15.62 1.72 18.79
C PRO A 469 16.78 1.50 17.81
N LEU A 470 16.55 0.73 16.73
CA LEU A 470 17.61 0.29 15.83
C LEU A 470 17.95 1.33 14.76
N ALA A 471 16.97 2.14 14.33
CA ALA A 471 17.21 3.12 13.28
C ALA A 471 18.14 4.25 13.75
N SER A 472 18.16 4.56 15.05
CA SER A 472 19.15 5.51 15.62
C SER A 472 20.60 5.14 15.33
N GLN A 473 20.86 3.87 14.99
CA GLN A 473 22.19 3.33 14.75
C GLN A 473 22.44 2.98 13.27
N ILE A 474 21.42 3.09 12.40
CA ILE A 474 21.49 2.64 11.00
C ILE A 474 21.23 3.84 10.07
N PRO A 475 22.15 4.14 9.13
CA PRO A 475 21.93 5.13 8.07
C PRO A 475 20.60 4.92 7.33
N VAL A 476 19.84 5.99 7.12
CA VAL A 476 18.50 5.95 6.51
C VAL A 476 18.50 5.35 5.10
N GLU A 477 19.60 5.51 4.37
CA GLU A 477 19.82 4.93 3.05
C GLU A 477 19.71 3.41 3.08
N ILE A 478 20.20 2.78 4.15
CA ILE A 478 20.13 1.32 4.31
C ILE A 478 18.68 0.88 4.46
N VAL A 479 17.86 1.64 5.18
CA VAL A 479 16.42 1.36 5.33
C VAL A 479 15.70 1.51 3.99
N PHE A 480 16.02 2.57 3.23
CA PHE A 480 15.46 2.78 1.90
C PHE A 480 15.80 1.62 0.95
N TYR A 481 17.08 1.22 0.86
CA TYR A 481 17.48 0.10 0.02
C TYR A 481 16.92 -1.23 0.53
N ALA A 482 16.82 -1.43 1.83
CA ALA A 482 16.18 -2.61 2.41
C ALA A 482 14.71 -2.69 1.97
N GLN A 483 13.95 -1.61 2.04
CA GLN A 483 12.56 -1.58 1.56
C GLN A 483 12.45 -1.88 0.07
N LEU A 484 13.35 -1.31 -0.74
CA LEU A 484 13.39 -1.54 -2.18
C LEU A 484 13.67 -3.02 -2.51
N ILE A 485 14.73 -3.57 -1.93
CA ILE A 485 15.17 -4.95 -2.12
C ILE A 485 14.10 -5.92 -1.59
N HIS A 486 13.58 -5.70 -0.38
CA HIS A 486 12.53 -6.52 0.22
C HIS A 486 11.30 -6.61 -0.69
N GLY A 487 10.84 -5.47 -1.19
CA GLY A 487 9.68 -5.40 -2.06
C GLY A 487 9.90 -6.06 -3.43
N TRP A 488 11.11 -5.99 -4.00
CA TRP A 488 11.42 -6.66 -5.27
C TRP A 488 11.64 -8.15 -5.13
N GLU A 489 12.37 -8.58 -4.09
CA GLU A 489 12.59 -9.97 -3.77
C GLU A 489 11.26 -10.69 -3.49
N ALA A 490 10.34 -10.05 -2.77
CA ALA A 490 8.99 -10.58 -2.56
C ALA A 490 8.23 -10.82 -3.89
N ILE A 491 8.31 -9.89 -4.84
CA ILE A 491 7.69 -10.07 -6.17
C ILE A 491 8.35 -11.22 -6.92
N LEU A 492 9.68 -11.24 -6.98
CA LEU A 492 10.41 -12.30 -7.68
C LEU A 492 10.08 -13.67 -7.09
N ALA A 493 10.08 -13.81 -5.76
CA ALA A 493 9.73 -15.03 -5.06
C ALA A 493 8.30 -15.48 -5.38
N VAL A 494 7.31 -14.58 -5.31
CA VAL A 494 5.91 -14.91 -5.64
C VAL A 494 5.77 -15.36 -7.09
N LEU A 495 6.40 -14.66 -8.04
CA LEU A 495 6.33 -15.01 -9.45
C LEU A 495 7.00 -16.35 -9.76
N VAL A 496 8.19 -16.62 -9.18
CA VAL A 496 8.88 -17.90 -9.38
C VAL A 496 8.09 -19.04 -8.75
N ILE A 497 7.54 -18.88 -7.54
CA ILE A 497 6.67 -19.90 -6.93
C ILE A 497 5.44 -20.14 -7.81
N PHE A 498 4.80 -19.09 -8.33
CA PHE A 498 3.60 -19.27 -9.16
C PHE A 498 3.90 -19.91 -10.53
N VAL A 499 4.98 -19.52 -11.19
CA VAL A 499 5.31 -20.01 -12.54
C VAL A 499 5.98 -21.38 -12.50
N GLN A 500 6.89 -21.61 -11.56
CA GLN A 500 7.72 -22.81 -11.51
C GLN A 500 7.15 -23.84 -10.53
N HIS A 501 7.02 -23.49 -9.24
CA HIS A 501 6.58 -24.42 -8.21
C HIS A 501 5.14 -24.92 -8.48
N PHE A 502 4.23 -23.98 -8.66
CA PHE A 502 2.81 -24.27 -8.90
C PHE A 502 2.61 -25.05 -10.20
N TYR A 503 3.38 -24.77 -11.25
CA TYR A 503 3.34 -25.58 -12.46
C TYR A 503 3.69 -27.04 -12.17
N HIS A 504 4.85 -27.30 -11.57
CA HIS A 504 5.32 -28.67 -11.34
C HIS A 504 4.44 -29.44 -10.37
N VAL A 505 3.81 -28.77 -9.41
CA VAL A 505 2.97 -29.41 -8.41
C VAL A 505 1.52 -29.57 -8.87
N PHE A 506 0.91 -28.57 -9.53
CA PHE A 506 -0.52 -28.57 -9.85
C PHE A 506 -0.84 -28.75 -11.34
N LEU A 507 -0.08 -28.10 -12.23
CA LEU A 507 -0.43 -28.01 -13.65
C LEU A 507 0.30 -29.02 -14.54
N ASN A 508 1.31 -29.71 -14.00
CA ASN A 508 2.05 -30.70 -14.76
C ASN A 508 1.13 -31.91 -15.08
N PRO A 509 0.98 -32.29 -16.38
CA PRO A 509 0.05 -33.34 -16.80
C PRO A 509 0.24 -34.69 -16.09
N ASP A 510 1.45 -35.02 -15.66
CA ASP A 510 1.77 -36.32 -15.04
C ASP A 510 1.22 -36.44 -13.60
N VAL A 511 0.95 -35.30 -12.95
CA VAL A 511 0.47 -35.23 -11.57
C VAL A 511 -0.85 -34.48 -11.43
N PHE A 512 -1.45 -34.02 -12.53
CA PHE A 512 -2.71 -33.28 -12.51
C PHE A 512 -3.82 -34.07 -11.79
N PRO A 513 -4.62 -33.42 -10.90
CA PRO A 513 -4.67 -31.99 -10.60
C PRO A 513 -3.63 -31.48 -9.59
N MET A 514 -2.88 -32.37 -8.93
CA MET A 514 -1.84 -32.02 -7.97
C MET A 514 -0.98 -33.24 -7.55
N ASP A 515 0.34 -33.07 -7.43
CA ASP A 515 1.19 -34.06 -6.76
C ASP A 515 0.83 -34.14 -5.26
N LYS A 516 0.37 -35.32 -4.83
CA LYS A 516 -0.02 -35.59 -3.44
C LYS A 516 1.16 -35.89 -2.52
N SER A 517 2.39 -35.83 -3.01
CA SER A 517 3.59 -36.19 -2.23
C SER A 517 3.80 -35.27 -1.01
N TRP A 518 3.48 -33.99 -1.12
CA TRP A 518 3.59 -33.04 -0.01
C TRP A 518 2.48 -33.21 1.05
N LEU A 519 1.33 -33.78 0.69
CA LEU A 519 0.24 -34.09 1.62
C LEU A 519 0.35 -35.48 2.24
N THR A 520 0.57 -36.51 1.42
CA THR A 520 0.51 -37.93 1.82
C THR A 520 1.88 -38.54 2.07
N GLY A 521 2.94 -37.92 1.54
CA GLY A 521 4.30 -38.45 1.56
C GLY A 521 4.57 -39.48 0.46
N ARG A 522 3.60 -39.75 -0.43
CA ARG A 522 3.71 -40.75 -1.50
C ARG A 522 3.51 -40.10 -2.86
N THR A 523 4.23 -40.59 -3.87
CA THR A 523 4.10 -40.15 -5.27
C THR A 523 3.88 -41.35 -6.20
N ASN A 524 3.50 -41.10 -7.45
CA ASN A 524 3.24 -42.15 -8.44
C ASN A 524 4.54 -42.81 -8.91
N LEU A 525 4.53 -44.13 -9.11
CA LEU A 525 5.68 -44.86 -9.66
C LEU A 525 6.07 -44.36 -11.05
N THR A 526 5.11 -43.97 -11.90
CA THR A 526 5.40 -43.43 -13.24
C THR A 526 6.19 -42.13 -13.16
N VAL A 527 5.80 -41.23 -12.24
CA VAL A 527 6.51 -39.97 -11.97
C VAL A 527 7.92 -40.26 -11.45
N MET A 528 8.08 -41.23 -10.55
CA MET A 528 9.40 -41.66 -10.08
C MET A 528 10.28 -42.19 -11.22
N LYS A 529 9.73 -42.99 -12.14
CA LYS A 529 10.48 -43.52 -13.29
C LYS A 529 10.92 -42.43 -14.25
N HIS A 530 10.06 -41.43 -14.48
CA HIS A 530 10.33 -40.35 -15.42
C HIS A 530 11.26 -39.30 -14.81
N ASP A 531 10.89 -38.73 -13.65
CA ASP A 531 11.56 -37.56 -13.08
C ASP A 531 12.70 -37.91 -12.10
N HIS A 532 12.62 -39.10 -11.47
CA HIS A 532 13.53 -39.51 -10.39
C HIS A 532 14.10 -40.93 -10.56
N PRO A 533 14.55 -41.34 -11.76
CA PRO A 533 14.87 -42.74 -12.07
C PRO A 533 15.97 -43.30 -11.17
N LEU A 534 16.98 -42.50 -10.83
CA LEU A 534 18.10 -42.98 -10.00
C LEU A 534 17.70 -43.14 -8.51
N GLU A 535 16.74 -42.35 -8.01
CA GLU A 535 16.21 -42.56 -6.66
C GLU A 535 15.35 -43.82 -6.61
N LEU A 536 14.53 -44.05 -7.63
CA LEU A 536 13.71 -45.26 -7.72
C LEU A 536 14.56 -46.53 -7.74
N MET A 537 15.62 -46.57 -8.56
CA MET A 537 16.55 -47.71 -8.61
C MET A 537 17.18 -47.99 -7.24
N GLU A 538 17.52 -46.95 -6.48
CA GLU A 538 18.06 -47.10 -5.13
C GLU A 538 17.01 -47.67 -4.16
N ILE A 539 15.78 -47.17 -4.18
CA ILE A 539 14.68 -47.67 -3.34
C ILE A 539 14.42 -49.14 -3.63
N GLU A 540 14.22 -49.50 -4.89
CA GLU A 540 13.98 -50.89 -5.31
C GLU A 540 15.17 -51.80 -4.96
N SER A 541 16.41 -51.29 -5.03
CA SER A 541 17.59 -52.06 -4.62
C SER A 541 17.65 -52.33 -3.11
N LYS A 542 17.13 -51.42 -2.29
CA LYS A 542 17.07 -51.58 -0.83
C LYS A 542 15.95 -52.53 -0.43
N GLU A 543 14.80 -52.45 -1.09
CA GLU A 543 13.67 -53.37 -0.88
C GLU A 543 14.05 -54.81 -1.22
N ARG A 544 14.72 -55.04 -2.36
CA ARG A 544 15.24 -56.39 -2.71
C ARG A 544 16.20 -56.94 -1.64
N LYS A 545 17.10 -56.10 -1.12
CA LYS A 545 18.05 -56.51 -0.05
C LYS A 545 17.40 -56.74 1.31
N SER A 546 16.24 -56.14 1.59
CA SER A 546 15.48 -56.43 2.81
C SER A 546 14.65 -57.69 2.67
N ASP A 547 14.17 -58.01 1.46
CA ASP A 547 13.41 -59.24 1.21
C ASP A 547 14.30 -60.49 1.17
N GLU A 548 15.61 -60.32 0.92
CA GLU A 548 16.64 -61.38 0.96
C GLU A 548 17.20 -61.67 2.37
N LYS A 549 16.83 -60.88 3.39
CA LYS A 549 17.27 -61.04 4.80
C LYS A 549 16.11 -61.44 5.69
#